data_AF-A0A432J5W2-F1
#
_entry.id   AF-A0A432J5W2-F1
#
_cell.length_a   1.000
_cell.length_b   1.000
_cell.length_c   1.000
_cell.angle_alpha   90.00
_cell.angle_beta   90.00
_cell.angle_gamma   90.00
#
_symmetry.space_group_name_H-M   'P 1'
#
loop_
_entity.id
_entity.type
_entity.pdbx_description
1 polymer ?
#
loop_
_entity_poly.entity_id
_entity_poly.type
_entity_poly.pdbx_seq_one_letter_code
_entity_poly.pdbx_strand_id
1 'polypeptide(L)'
;WVKLGPALAQLLLQAGANDFGGTLHNERISRSAGAETGEYMPPAEFERLILDIGRIPAERDTTYHILHQGPRFYHPEHPATMPGGNV
;
A
#
# COMPACT_ATOMS: atom_id res chain seq x y z
N TRP A 1 4.28 1.49 5.97
CA TRP A 1 3.12 2.41 5.94
C TRP A 1 2.37 2.43 7.28
N VAL A 2 2.06 1.28 7.90
CA VAL A 2 1.29 1.21 9.18
C VAL A 2 1.89 2.06 10.32
N LYS A 3 3.17 1.88 10.63
CA LYS A 3 3.82 2.52 11.79
C LYS A 3 4.32 3.95 11.52
N LEU A 4 4.56 4.29 10.26
CA LEU A 4 5.32 5.48 9.85
C LEU A 4 4.51 6.41 8.92
N GLY A 5 3.30 6.00 8.56
CA GLY A 5 2.48 6.66 7.55
C GLY A 5 2.96 6.42 6.10
N PRO A 6 2.17 6.87 5.11
CA PRO A 6 2.51 6.77 3.68
C PRO A 6 3.72 7.60 3.27
N ALA A 7 3.81 8.85 3.73
CA ALA A 7 4.86 9.79 3.32
C ALA A 7 6.27 9.31 3.71
N LEU A 8 6.47 8.90 4.96
CA LEU A 8 7.77 8.37 5.39
C LEU A 8 8.07 7.02 4.74
N ALA A 9 7.05 6.21 4.45
CA ALA A 9 7.26 4.97 3.71
C ALA A 9 7.75 5.20 2.27
N GLN A 10 7.22 6.21 1.57
CA GLN A 10 7.74 6.63 0.26
C GLN A 10 9.21 7.09 0.33
N LEU A 11 9.58 7.86 1.35
CA LEU A 11 10.98 8.25 1.57
C LEU A 11 11.89 7.03 1.79
N LEU A 12 11.45 6.06 2.60
CA LEU A 12 12.21 4.83 2.83
C LEU A 12 12.38 4.01 1.55
N LEU A 13 11.37 3.96 0.69
CA LEU A 13 11.49 3.32 -0.63
C LEU A 13 12.58 4.00 -1.46
N GLN A 14 12.63 5.33 -1.46
CA GLN A 14 13.71 6.07 -2.13
C GLN A 14 15.08 5.87 -1.47
N ALA A 15 15.13 5.57 -0.18
CA ALA A 15 16.35 5.35 0.59
C ALA A 15 16.89 3.90 0.59
N GLY A 16 16.32 3.02 -0.25
CA GLY A 16 16.83 1.65 -0.45
C GLY A 16 15.86 0.54 -0.06
N ALA A 17 14.74 0.86 0.60
CA ALA A 17 13.65 -0.12 0.70
C ALA A 17 13.04 -0.37 -0.69
N ASN A 18 12.53 -1.58 -0.88
CA ASN A 18 11.97 -2.02 -2.16
C ASN A 18 10.51 -2.49 -2.05
N ASP A 19 9.92 -2.45 -0.85
CA ASP A 19 8.63 -3.09 -0.61
C ASP A 19 7.79 -2.39 0.46
N PHE A 20 6.47 -2.44 0.26
CA PHE A 20 5.48 -2.13 1.28
C PHE A 20 5.04 -3.44 1.94
N GLY A 21 4.88 -3.44 3.27
CA GLY A 21 4.04 -4.46 3.90
C GLY A 21 2.63 -4.39 3.31
N GLY A 22 2.03 -5.52 2.93
CA GLY A 22 0.76 -5.57 2.21
C GLY A 22 -0.44 -4.99 2.99
N THR A 23 -1.64 -5.18 2.42
CA THR A 23 -2.89 -4.72 3.02
C THR A 23 -3.17 -5.47 4.31
N LEU A 24 -3.50 -4.73 5.37
CA LEU A 24 -4.08 -5.29 6.59
C LEU A 24 -5.60 -5.16 6.52
N HIS A 25 -6.33 -6.18 6.98
CA HIS A 25 -7.78 -6.15 7.12
C HIS A 25 -8.11 -6.53 8.57
N ASN A 26 -8.87 -5.67 9.27
CA ASN A 26 -9.22 -5.83 10.69
C ASN A 26 -8.03 -5.88 11.67
N GLU A 27 -7.11 -4.93 11.59
CA GLU A 27 -5.99 -4.85 12.54
C GLU A 27 -6.45 -4.28 13.90
N ARG A 28 -6.54 -5.12 14.94
CA ARG A 28 -6.86 -4.70 16.32
C ARG A 28 -5.62 -4.46 17.18
N ILE A 29 -4.48 -5.08 16.85
CA ILE A 29 -3.28 -5.07 17.69
C ILE A 29 -2.57 -3.71 17.61
N SER A 30 -2.34 -3.18 16.41
CA SER A 30 -1.69 -1.87 16.22
C SER A 30 -2.50 -0.72 16.83
N ARG A 31 -3.84 -0.79 16.79
CA ARG A 31 -4.74 0.18 17.44
C ARG A 31 -4.59 0.15 18.97
N SER A 32 -4.57 -1.04 19.58
CA SER A 32 -4.36 -1.18 21.03
C SER A 32 -2.97 -0.73 21.50
N ALA A 33 -1.99 -0.67 20.58
CA ALA A 33 -0.64 -0.19 20.85
C ALA A 33 -0.45 1.32 20.57
N GLY A 34 -1.52 2.06 20.24
CA GLY A 34 -1.49 3.52 20.09
C GLY A 34 -1.10 4.03 18.70
N ALA A 35 -1.15 3.20 17.66
CA ALA A 35 -0.94 3.67 16.28
C ALA A 35 -2.18 4.43 15.78
N GLU A 36 -2.00 5.68 15.33
CA GLU A 36 -3.06 6.53 14.75
C GLU A 36 -3.32 6.24 13.26
N THR A 37 -2.41 5.50 12.61
CA THR A 37 -2.48 5.12 11.19
C THR A 37 -2.45 3.60 11.03
N GLY A 38 -3.09 3.07 10.00
CA GLY A 38 -2.86 1.67 9.61
C GLY A 38 -4.02 0.68 9.77
N GLU A 39 -5.27 1.11 9.58
CA GLU A 39 -6.42 0.19 9.68
C GLU A 39 -6.66 -0.60 8.38
N TYR A 40 -6.48 0.05 7.24
CA TYR A 40 -6.61 -0.52 5.91
C TYR A 40 -5.96 0.42 4.89
N MET A 41 -5.26 -0.15 3.91
CA MET A 41 -4.80 0.58 2.73
C MET A 41 -5.18 -0.27 1.50
N PRO A 42 -6.05 0.22 0.61
CA PRO A 42 -6.44 -0.57 -0.56
C PRO A 42 -5.24 -0.76 -1.51
N PRO A 43 -5.22 -1.83 -2.30
CA PRO A 43 -4.19 -2.05 -3.33
C PRO A 43 -3.97 -0.85 -4.26
N ALA A 44 -5.04 -0.17 -4.68
CA ALA A 44 -4.97 1.02 -5.53
C ALA A 44 -4.17 2.17 -4.88
N GLU A 45 -4.21 2.30 -3.55
CA GLU A 45 -3.46 3.33 -2.83
C GLU A 45 -1.96 2.99 -2.78
N PHE A 46 -1.59 1.72 -2.63
CA PHE A 46 -0.18 1.32 -2.77
C PHE A 46 0.35 1.62 -4.18
N GLU A 47 -0.42 1.26 -5.21
CA GLU A 47 -0.03 1.54 -6.59
C GLU A 47 0.15 3.04 -6.83
N ARG A 48 -0.79 3.88 -6.38
CA ARG A 48 -0.68 5.34 -6.43
C ARG A 48 0.60 5.84 -5.76
N LEU A 49 0.85 5.42 -4.52
CA LEU A 49 2.02 5.85 -3.75
C LEU A 49 3.35 5.43 -4.41
N ILE A 50 3.40 4.26 -5.04
CA ILE A 50 4.59 3.77 -5.76
C ILE A 50 4.81 4.60 -7.03
N LEU A 51 3.74 4.87 -7.78
CA LEU A 51 3.78 5.68 -9.01
C LEU A 51 4.17 7.13 -8.73
N ASP A 52 3.67 7.72 -7.65
CA ASP A 52 3.98 9.09 -7.21
C ASP A 52 5.49 9.33 -7.00
N ILE A 53 6.25 8.27 -6.67
CA ILE A 53 7.72 8.33 -6.53
C ILE A 53 8.48 7.81 -7.76
N GLY A 54 7.81 7.66 -8.91
CA GLY A 54 8.42 7.27 -10.17
C GLY A 54 8.85 5.81 -10.24
N ARG A 55 8.25 4.93 -9.44
CA ARG A 55 8.51 3.48 -9.44
C ARG A 55 7.36 2.69 -10.08
N ILE A 56 7.63 1.43 -10.42
CA ILE A 56 6.64 0.52 -10.99
C ILE A 56 6.13 -0.40 -9.86
N PRO A 57 4.82 -0.42 -9.57
CA PRO A 57 4.26 -1.33 -8.58
C PRO A 57 4.37 -2.79 -9.04
N ALA A 58 4.57 -3.69 -8.09
CA ALA A 58 4.61 -5.13 -8.34
C ALA A 58 3.97 -5.90 -7.18
N GLU A 59 3.11 -6.86 -7.51
CA GLU A 59 2.52 -7.79 -6.56
C GLU A 59 3.44 -9.00 -6.42
N ARG A 60 3.67 -9.44 -5.17
CA ARG A 60 4.56 -10.55 -4.86
C ARG A 60 3.93 -11.57 -3.93
N ASP A 61 4.45 -12.79 -3.97
CA ASP A 61 4.17 -13.81 -2.96
C ASP A 61 5.03 -13.63 -1.69
N THR A 62 4.85 -14.53 -0.71
CA THR A 62 5.60 -14.53 0.56
C THR A 62 7.08 -14.89 0.39
N THR A 63 7.45 -15.48 -0.74
CA THR A 63 8.83 -15.81 -1.13
C THR A 63 9.43 -14.78 -2.09
N TYR A 64 8.76 -13.64 -2.28
CA TYR A 64 9.17 -12.52 -3.13
C TYR A 64 9.15 -12.79 -4.64
N HIS A 65 8.49 -13.85 -5.12
CA HIS A 65 8.24 -13.98 -6.56
C HIS A 65 7.24 -12.95 -7.02
N ILE A 66 7.55 -12.28 -8.13
CA ILE A 66 6.66 -11.31 -8.76
C ILE A 66 5.52 -12.07 -9.46
N LEU A 67 4.30 -11.83 -8.99
CA LEU A 67 3.07 -12.38 -9.57
C LEU A 67 2.54 -11.46 -10.68
N HIS A 68 2.69 -10.15 -10.51
CA HIS A 68 2.25 -9.14 -11.46
C HIS A 68 3.12 -7.88 -11.36
N GLN A 69 3.35 -7.19 -12.48
CA GLN A 69 4.09 -5.94 -12.55
C GLN A 69 3.28 -4.89 -13.32
N GLY A 70 3.14 -3.71 -12.73
CA GLY A 70 2.33 -2.60 -13.25
C GLY A 70 1.10 -2.33 -12.39
N PRO A 71 0.42 -1.17 -12.61
CA PRO A 71 -0.81 -0.84 -11.91
C PRO A 71 -1.97 -1.71 -12.42
N ARG A 72 -2.72 -2.28 -11.49
CA ARG A 72 -3.89 -3.12 -11.76
C ARG A 72 -5.18 -2.53 -11.21
N PHE A 73 -5.08 -1.68 -10.18
CA PHE A 73 -6.22 -1.14 -9.45
C PHE A 73 -6.28 0.39 -9.49
N TYR A 74 -5.14 1.05 -9.59
CA TYR A 74 -5.06 2.50 -9.67
C TYR A 74 -5.33 2.99 -11.09
N HIS A 75 -6.34 3.86 -11.21
CA HIS A 75 -6.67 4.57 -12.43
C HIS A 75 -6.67 6.08 -12.15
N PRO A 76 -5.84 6.89 -12.83
CA PRO A 76 -5.72 8.32 -12.55
C PRO A 76 -7.01 9.09 -12.82
N GLU A 77 -7.82 8.64 -13.77
CA GLU A 77 -9.16 9.15 -14.05
C GLU A 77 -10.23 8.72 -13.02
N HIS A 78 -9.97 7.70 -12.20
CA HIS A 78 -10.91 7.17 -11.21
C HIS A 78 -10.20 6.90 -9.87
N PRO A 79 -9.86 7.94 -9.09
CA PRO A 79 -9.03 7.82 -7.88
C PRO A 79 -9.69 7.06 -6.70
N ALA A 80 -10.88 6.48 -6.86
CA ALA A 80 -11.64 5.84 -5.78
C ALA A 80 -12.48 4.61 -6.17
N THR A 81 -12.19 3.91 -7.27
CA THR A 81 -12.93 2.68 -7.62
C THR A 81 -12.57 1.52 -6.69
N MET A 82 -13.24 1.45 -5.55
CA MET A 82 -13.29 0.30 -4.67
C MET A 82 -14.22 -0.76 -5.26
N PRO A 83 -13.81 -2.03 -5.41
CA PRO A 83 -14.77 -3.12 -5.52
C PRO A 83 -15.31 -3.43 -4.12
N GLY A 84 -16.47 -2.86 -3.79
CA GLY A 84 -17.38 -3.34 -2.74
C GLY A 84 -16.95 -3.13 -1.28
N GLY A 85 -17.55 -2.14 -0.61
CA GLY A 85 -17.59 -2.03 0.84
C GLY A 85 -18.82 -1.22 1.23
N ASN A 86 -19.84 -1.91 1.76
CA ASN A 86 -21.10 -1.31 2.19
C ASN A 86 -20.89 -0.42 3.44
N VAL A 87 -21.79 0.55 3.59
CA VAL A 87 -21.94 1.47 4.74
C VAL A 87 -21.86 0.80 6.11
#